data_AF-A0A2W4RAH1-F1
#
_entry.id   AF-A0A2W4RAH1-F1
#
_cell.length_a   1.000
_cell.length_b   1.000
_cell.length_c   1.000
_cell.angle_alpha   90.00
_cell.angle_beta   90.00
_cell.angle_gamma   90.00
#
_symmetry.space_group_name_H-M   'P 1'
#
loop_
_entity.id
_entity.type
_entity.pdbx_description
1 polymer ?
#
loop_
_entity_poly.entity_id
_entity_poly.type
_entity_poly.pdbx_seq_one_letter_code
_entity_poly.pdbx_strand_id
1 'polypeptide(L)' 'MDDLIKMVTDRVGIPQDKARSAVELIVGQLKSRLPGPVGSQIDNALSGGNGGGLGGAVGGIGSGQQQQQQPGSRERH' A
#
# COMPACT_ATOMS: atom_id res chain seq x y z
N MET A 1 -6.29 -1.18 -8.44
CA MET A 1 -6.59 -1.77 -9.76
C MET A 1 -7.35 -0.80 -10.66
N ASP A 2 -8.40 -0.15 -10.15
CA ASP A 2 -9.28 0.73 -10.94
C ASP A 2 -8.59 1.95 -11.56
N ASP A 3 -7.62 2.56 -10.88
CA ASP A 3 -6.86 3.70 -11.44
C ASP A 3 -6.04 3.32 -12.68
N LEU A 4 -5.49 2.11 -12.73
CA LEU A 4 -4.76 1.61 -13.90
C LEU A 4 -5.70 1.36 -15.06
N ILE A 5 -6.87 0.78 -14.77
CA ILE A 5 -7.91 0.55 -15.77
C ILE A 5 -8.33 1.90 -16.37
N LYS A 6 -8.61 2.90 -15.54
CA LYS A 6 -8.98 4.25 -15.98
C LYS A 6 -7.89 4.92 -16.82
N MET A 7 -6.63 4.81 -16.42
CA MET A 7 -5.52 5.34 -17.23
C MET A 7 -5.47 4.68 -18.61
N VAL A 8 -5.67 3.37 -18.67
CA VAL A 8 -5.66 2.63 -19.94
C VAL A 8 -6.86 2.99 -20.80
N THR A 9 -8.06 3.12 -20.22
CA THR A 9 -9.24 3.59 -20.98
C THR A 9 -9.01 4.99 -21.54
N ASP A 10 -8.47 5.91 -20.73
CA ASP A 10 -8.27 7.31 -21.12
C ASP A 10 -7.13 7.49 -22.13
N ARG A 11 -6.05 6.70 -22.03
CA ARG A 11 -4.86 6.82 -22.89
C ARG A 11 -4.98 6.01 -24.18
N VAL A 12 -5.60 4.83 -24.12
CA VAL A 12 -5.68 3.88 -25.23
C VAL A 12 -7.04 3.96 -25.93
N GLY A 13 -8.04 4.57 -25.30
CA GLY A 13 -9.37 4.75 -25.89
C GLY A 13 -10.17 3.45 -25.98
N ILE A 14 -9.85 2.46 -25.15
CA ILE A 14 -10.55 1.17 -25.11
C ILE A 14 -11.62 1.15 -24.01
N PRO A 15 -12.71 0.39 -24.18
CA PRO A 15 -13.74 0.26 -23.16
C PRO A 15 -13.22 -0.41 -21.89
N GLN A 16 -13.81 -0.06 -20.75
CA GLN A 16 -13.35 -0.46 -19.41
C GLN A 16 -13.23 -1.98 -19.24
N ASP A 17 -14.15 -2.76 -19.80
CA ASP A 17 -14.10 -4.23 -19.75
C ASP A 17 -12.86 -4.82 -20.44
N LYS A 18 -12.46 -4.21 -21.56
CA LYS A 18 -11.25 -4.60 -22.30
C LYS A 18 -10.00 -4.09 -21.60
N ALA A 19 -10.03 -2.89 -21.03
CA ALA A 19 -8.93 -2.35 -20.23
C ALA A 19 -8.66 -3.22 -18.99
N ARG A 20 -9.70 -3.66 -18.28
CA ARG A 20 -9.56 -4.58 -17.13
C ARG A 20 -8.82 -5.86 -17.53
N SER A 21 -9.29 -6.52 -18.59
CA SER A 21 -8.69 -7.76 -19.09
C SER A 21 -7.22 -7.57 -19.48
N ALA A 22 -6.89 -6.44 -20.11
CA ALA A 22 -5.52 -6.13 -20.50
C ALA A 22 -4.61 -5.88 -19.29
N VAL A 23 -5.07 -5.11 -18.30
CA VAL A 23 -4.30 -4.83 -17.07
C VAL A 23 -4.07 -6.12 -16.29
N GLU A 24 -5.09 -6.98 -16.14
CA GLU A 24 -4.97 -8.28 -15.47
C GLU A 24 -3.93 -9.19 -16.13
N LEU A 25 -3.95 -9.26 -17.47
CA LEU A 25 -2.99 -10.06 -18.23
C LEU A 25 -1.55 -9.57 -18.01
N ILE A 26 -1.33 -8.26 -18.05
CA ILE A 26 0.00 -7.65 -17.86
C ILE A 26 0.48 -7.84 -16.42
N VAL A 27 -0.39 -7.61 -15.43
CA VAL A 27 -0.07 -7.82 -14.01
C VAL A 27 0.27 -9.29 -13.75
N GLY A 28 -0.48 -10.23 -14.33
CA GLY A 28 -0.19 -11.66 -14.25
C GLY A 28 1.17 -12.01 -14.84
N GLN A 29 1.50 -11.45 -16.00
CA GLN A 29 2.82 -11.63 -16.63
C GLN A 29 3.97 -11.05 -15.79
N LEU A 30 3.79 -9.85 -15.22
CA LEU A 30 4.81 -9.23 -14.35
C LEU A 30 5.04 -10.07 -13.09
N LYS A 31 3.98 -10.54 -12.42
CA LYS A 31 4.10 -11.43 -11.25
C LYS A 31 4.81 -12.74 -11.59
N SER A 32 4.52 -13.31 -12.77
CA SER A 32 5.18 -14.54 -13.22
C SER A 32 6.67 -14.35 -13.53
N ARG A 33 7.10 -13.15 -13.93
CA ARG A 33 8.51 -12.83 -14.25
C ARG A 33 9.30 -12.26 -13.07
N LEU A 34 8.61 -11.70 -12.08
CA LEU A 34 9.19 -11.17 -10.84
C LEU A 34 8.76 -12.00 -9.61
N PRO A 35 8.90 -13.34 -9.63
CA PRO A 35 8.55 -14.17 -8.48
C PRO A 35 9.49 -13.89 -7.32
N GLY A 36 8.95 -13.87 -6.10
CA GLY A 36 9.68 -13.53 -4.88
C GLY A 36 9.20 -12.22 -4.25
N PRO A 37 10.02 -11.56 -3.42
CA PRO A 37 9.62 -10.42 -2.60
C PRO A 37 9.02 -9.24 -3.38
N VAL A 38 9.38 -9.10 -4.67
CA VAL A 38 8.93 -8.01 -5.55
C VAL A 38 7.48 -8.20 -5.98
N GLY A 39 7.05 -9.43 -6.29
CA GLY A 39 5.67 -9.74 -6.64
C GLY A 39 4.67 -9.38 -5.53
N SER A 40 5.04 -9.64 -4.27
CA SER A 40 4.22 -9.28 -3.10
C SER A 40 4.13 -7.77 -2.87
N GLN A 41 5.18 -7.01 -3.18
CA GLN A 41 5.14 -5.53 -3.11
C GLN A 41 4.25 -4.93 -4.20
N ILE A 42 4.29 -5.50 -5.41
CA ILE A 42 3.42 -5.10 -6.52
C ILE A 42 1.96 -5.38 -6.18
N ASP A 43 1.66 -6.55 -5.59
CA ASP A 43 0.31 -6.90 -5.14
C ASP A 43 -0.21 -5.90 -4.09
N ASN A 44 0.61 -5.59 -3.08
CA ASN A 44 0.31 -4.61 -2.04
C ASN A 44 0.06 -3.19 -2.61
N ALA A 45 0.81 -2.80 -3.65
CA ALA A 45 0.61 -1.52 -4.33
C ALA A 45 -0.68 -1.51 -5.19
N LEU A 46 -0.97 -2.62 -5.89
CA LEU A 46 -2.13 -2.75 -6.78
C LEU A 46 -3.47 -2.89 -6.04
N SER A 47 -3.46 -3.49 -4.86
CA SER A 47 -4.65 -3.68 -4.03
C SER A 47 -5.09 -2.42 -3.28
N GLY A 48 -4.26 -1.37 -3.25
CA GLY A 48 -4.60 -0.01 -2.80
C GLY A 48 -5.55 0.09 -1.60
N GLY A 49 -5.04 0.13 -0.37
CA GLY A 49 -5.79 0.74 0.73
C GLY A 49 -5.58 0.13 2.11
N ASN A 50 -5.08 0.96 3.05
CA ASN A 50 -5.13 0.80 4.51
C ASN A 50 -4.37 -0.37 5.15
N GLY A 51 -3.04 -0.24 5.34
CA GLY A 51 -2.37 -1.15 6.30
C GLY A 51 -0.86 -1.05 6.55
N GLY A 52 -0.11 -0.10 5.95
CA GLY A 52 1.30 0.09 6.35
C GLY A 52 2.36 0.15 5.24
N GLY A 53 2.00 0.50 4.00
CA GLY A 53 3.00 0.85 3.00
C GLY A 53 3.61 2.22 3.28
N LEU A 54 4.92 2.27 3.58
CA LEU A 54 5.84 3.43 3.65
C LEU A 54 5.46 4.65 4.53
N GLY A 55 4.19 5.05 4.63
CA GLY A 55 3.73 6.14 5.52
C GLY A 55 3.49 5.72 6.97
N GLY A 56 3.19 4.44 7.22
CA GLY A 56 2.97 3.91 8.58
C GLY A 56 4.27 3.75 9.39
N ALA A 57 5.39 3.42 8.74
CA ALA A 57 6.69 3.33 9.38
C ALA A 57 7.25 4.71 9.79
N VAL A 58 6.82 5.78 9.09
CA VAL A 58 7.21 7.17 9.40
C VAL A 58 6.34 7.76 10.51
N GLY A 59 5.05 7.40 10.58
CA GLY A 59 4.13 7.89 11.63
C GLY A 59 4.19 7.14 12.96
N GLY A 60 4.64 5.86 12.96
CA GLY A 60 4.63 5.00 14.14
C GLY A 60 5.82 5.18 15.11
N ILE A 61 6.90 5.83 14.69
CA ILE A 61 8.10 6.03 15.53
C ILE A 61 8.05 7.37 16.29
N GLY A 62 7.23 8.34 15.85
CA GLY A 62 7.14 9.67 16.47
C GLY A 62 6.18 9.80 17.66
N SER A 63 5.27 8.85 17.87
CA SER A 63 4.18 8.97 18.87
C SER A 63 4.32 8.05 20.08
N GLY A 64 5.34 7.18 20.13
CA GLY A 64 5.52 6.19 21.20
C GLY A 64 6.31 6.65 22.43
N GLN A 65 6.87 7.86 22.47
CA GLN A 65 7.80 8.28 23.54
C GLN A 65 7.26 9.30 24.55
N GLN A 66 5.98 9.67 24.46
CA GLN A 66 5.32 10.52 25.45
C GLN A 66 4.35 9.71 26.32
N GLN A 67 4.89 8.76 27.09
CA GLN A 67 4.15 8.21 28.24
C GLN A 67 5.04 7.72 29.39
N GLN A 68 6.34 8.00 29.36
CA GLN A 68 7.21 7.83 30.52
C GLN A 68 7.68 9.21 31.00
N GLN A 69 6.80 9.88 31.73
CA GLN A 69 7.13 10.94 32.68
C GLN A 69 5.93 11.14 33.59
N GLN A 70 5.73 10.18 34.50
CA GLN A 70 5.17 10.47 35.80
C GLN A 70 6.21 10.10 36.85
N PRO A 71 7.01 11.06 37.34
CA PRO A 71 7.64 10.96 38.64
C PRO A 71 6.98 11.97 39.56
N GLY A 72 6.23 11.51 40.58
CA GLY A 72 5.68 12.47 41.54
C GLY A 72 4.72 11.96 42.60
N SER A 73 4.38 10.68 42.67
CA SER A 73 3.72 10.13 43.87
C SER A 73 4.77 9.77 44.92
N ARG A 74 5.32 10.78 45.61
CA ARG A 74 5.95 10.63 46.94
C ARG A 74 4.91 11.12 47.95
N GLU A 75 4.15 10.20 48.55
CA GLU A 75 4.35 9.76 49.95
C GLU A 75 4.17 10.95 50.92
N ARG A 76 2.97 11.21 51.45
CA ARG A 76 2.45 10.65 52.73
C ARG A 76 3.53 10.56 53.83
N HIS A 77 3.78 11.68 54.52
CA HIS A 77 3.79 11.81 55.98
C HIS A 77 3.86 13.29 56.39
#